data_AF-A0A7W4I503-F1
#
_entry.id   AF-A0A7W4I503-F1
#
_cell.length_a   1.000
_cell.length_b   1.000
_cell.length_c   1.000
_cell.angle_alpha   90.00
_cell.angle_beta   90.00
_cell.angle_gamma   90.00
#
_symmetry.space_group_name_H-M   'P 1'
#
loop_
_entity.id
_entity.type
_entity.pdbx_description
1 polymer ?
#
loop_
_entity_poly.entity_id
_entity_poly.type
_entity_poly.pdbx_seq_one_letter_code
_entity_poly.pdbx_strand_id
1 'polypeptide(L)' 'MNYQGNEKLRADVAALANDMHEMHIRLRELSRRYFWNSDVLVERLVGQILRDVHDLYVESYKAINELDQHFKD' A
#
# COMPACT_ATOMS: atom_id res chain seq x y z
N MET A 1 26.27 11.42 -2.10
CA MET A 1 25.07 10.58 -2.03
C MET A 1 25.07 9.69 -3.27
N ASN A 2 24.76 8.39 -3.14
CA ASN A 2 24.86 7.40 -4.22
C ASN A 2 24.00 7.70 -5.47
N TYR A 3 23.15 8.74 -5.40
CA TYR A 3 22.15 9.08 -6.42
C TYR A 3 22.29 10.50 -6.99
N GLN A 4 23.46 11.11 -6.87
CA GLN A 4 23.72 12.43 -7.45
C GLN A 4 23.49 12.41 -8.97
N GLY A 5 22.64 13.31 -9.48
CA GLY A 5 22.21 13.34 -10.89
C GLY A 5 20.96 12.52 -11.22
N ASN A 6 20.36 11.84 -10.23
CA ASN A 6 19.12 11.05 -10.37
C ASN A 6 17.97 11.63 -9.53
N GLU A 7 17.94 12.94 -9.29
CA GLU A 7 16.99 13.58 -8.39
C GLU A 7 15.54 13.38 -8.84
N LYS A 8 15.30 13.39 -10.16
CA LYS A 8 13.98 13.11 -10.74
C LYS A 8 13.53 11.67 -10.48
N LEU A 9 14.41 10.69 -10.71
CA LEU A 9 14.11 9.28 -10.47
C LEU A 9 13.75 9.04 -8.99
N ARG A 10 14.51 9.65 -8.08
CA ARG A 10 14.21 9.61 -6.65
C ARG A 10 12.84 10.20 -6.32
N ALA A 11 12.50 11.35 -6.92
CA ALA A 11 11.20 11.99 -6.72
C ALA A 11 10.04 11.12 -7.26
N ASP A 12 10.21 10.52 -8.44
CA ASP A 12 9.22 9.63 -9.05
C ASP A 12 8.98 8.38 -8.17
N VAL A 13 10.05 7.77 -7.64
CA VAL A 13 9.95 6.61 -6.72
C VAL A 13 9.29 7.00 -5.39
N ALA A 14 9.65 8.15 -4.82
CA ALA A 14 9.06 8.62 -3.57
C ALA A 14 7.56 8.93 -3.72
N ALA A 15 7.16 9.52 -4.85
CA ALA A 15 5.74 9.77 -5.16
C ALA A 15 4.97 8.44 -5.28
N LEU A 16 5.51 7.48 -6.02
CA LEU A 16 4.89 6.15 -6.14
C LEU A 16 4.77 5.45 -4.78
N ALA A 17 5.82 5.49 -3.94
CA ALA A 17 5.78 4.90 -2.61
C ALA A 17 4.69 5.53 -1.73
N ASN A 18 4.50 6.85 -1.82
CA ASN A 18 3.43 7.55 -1.11
C ASN A 18 2.03 7.12 -1.60
N ASP A 19 1.79 7.14 -2.91
CA ASP A 19 0.51 6.70 -3.49
C ASP A 19 0.17 5.26 -3.07
N MET A 20 1.19 4.40 -3.03
CA MET A 20 1.01 3.02 -2.61
C MET A 20 0.74 2.88 -1.11
N HIS A 21 1.37 3.72 -0.28
CA HIS A 21 1.08 3.78 1.15
C HIS A 21 -0.37 4.20 1.44
N GLU A 22 -0.86 5.22 0.72
CA GLU A 22 -2.25 5.68 0.84
C GLU A 22 -3.24 4.58 0.45
N MET A 23 -2.97 3.85 -0.64
CA MET A 23 -3.78 2.71 -1.05
C MET A 23 -3.73 1.57 -0.01
N HIS A 24 -2.56 1.28 0.56
CA HIS A 24 -2.41 0.29 1.63
C HIS A 24 -3.29 0.63 2.84
N ILE A 25 -3.27 1.89 3.29
CA ILE A 25 -4.11 2.36 4.40
C ILE A 25 -5.59 2.20 4.04
N ARG A 26 -6.00 2.67 2.87
CA ARG A 26 -7.40 2.62 2.43
C ARG A 26 -7.94 1.19 2.38
N LEU A 27 -7.19 0.25 1.79
CA LEU A 27 -7.57 -1.17 1.74
C LEU A 27 -7.66 -1.77 3.14
N ARG A 28 -6.71 -1.46 4.02
CA ARG A 28 -6.71 -1.92 5.41
C ARG A 28 -7.93 -1.40 6.19
N GLU A 29 -8.28 -0.13 6.03
CA GLU A 29 -9.43 0.48 6.71
C GLU A 29 -10.75 -0.09 6.23
N LEU A 30 -10.92 -0.27 4.92
CA LEU A 30 -12.12 -0.88 4.35
C LEU A 30 -12.27 -2.35 4.79
N SER A 31 -11.17 -3.11 4.77
CA SER A 31 -11.15 -4.48 5.29
C SER A 31 -11.50 -4.52 6.77
N ARG A 32 -10.93 -3.63 7.59
CA ARG A 32 -11.29 -3.52 9.02
C ARG A 32 -12.78 -3.23 9.21
N ARG A 33 -13.35 -2.30 8.45
CA ARG A 33 -14.75 -1.91 8.58
C ARG A 33 -15.70 -3.04 8.18
N TYR A 34 -15.50 -3.64 7.01
CA TYR A 34 -16.48 -4.54 6.40
C TYR A 34 -16.22 -6.03 6.65
N PHE A 35 -14.98 -6.44 6.91
CA PHE A 35 -14.65 -7.84 7.22
C PHE A 35 -14.66 -8.11 8.72
N TRP A 36 -13.89 -7.32 9.48
CA TRP A 36 -13.63 -7.61 10.90
C TRP A 36 -14.71 -7.07 11.85
N ASN A 37 -15.37 -5.97 11.49
CA ASN A 37 -16.28 -5.23 12.37
C ASN A 37 -17.74 -5.22 11.90
N SER A 38 -18.13 -6.11 10.97
CA SER A 38 -19.51 -6.18 10.47
C SER A 38 -20.15 -7.53 10.75
N ASP A 39 -21.41 -7.49 11.19
CA ASP A 39 -22.30 -8.65 11.32
C ASP A 39 -23.25 -8.79 10.12
N VAL A 40 -23.20 -7.86 9.15
CA VAL A 40 -24.03 -7.89 7.94
C VAL A 40 -23.38 -8.79 6.89
N LEU A 41 -24.10 -9.83 6.45
CA LEU A 41 -23.57 -10.83 5.52
C LEU A 41 -22.98 -10.22 4.23
N VAL A 42 -23.70 -9.28 3.60
CA VAL A 42 -23.24 -8.63 2.36
C VAL A 42 -21.94 -7.86 2.59
N GLU A 43 -21.83 -7.14 3.72
CA GLU A 43 -20.61 -6.41 4.05
C GLU A 43 -19.44 -7.36 4.28
N ARG A 44 -19.65 -8.48 4.98
CA ARG A 44 -18.59 -9.48 5.20
C ARG A 44 -18.09 -10.11 3.90
N LEU A 45 -18.98 -10.39 2.94
CA LEU A 45 -18.59 -10.90 1.63
C LEU A 45 -17.72 -9.91 0.86
N VAL A 46 -18.09 -8.62 0.86
CA VAL A 46 -17.27 -7.56 0.28
C VAL A 46 -15.96 -7.39 1.04
N GLY A 47 -16.01 -7.44 2.38
CA GLY A 47 -14.86 -7.36 3.27
C GLY A 47 -13.83 -8.45 3.02
N GLN A 48 -14.27 -9.68 2.72
CA GLN A 48 -13.37 -10.77 2.36
C GLN A 48 -12.57 -10.43 1.10
N ILE A 49 -13.23 -9.95 0.04
CA ILE A 49 -12.55 -9.55 -1.20
C ILE A 49 -11.57 -8.39 -0.94
N LEU A 50 -11.97 -7.40 -0.14
CA LEU A 50 -11.11 -6.28 0.23
C LEU A 50 -9.85 -6.73 0.99
N ARG A 51 -10.01 -7.70 1.90
CA ARG A 51 -8.90 -8.31 2.64
C ARG A 51 -7.97 -9.07 1.69
N ASP A 52 -8.52 -9.88 0.79
CA ASP A 52 -7.73 -10.66 -0.16
C ASP A 52 -6.94 -9.75 -1.11
N VAL A 53 -7.56 -8.67 -1.59
CA VAL A 53 -6.88 -7.64 -2.39
C VAL A 53 -5.80 -6.93 -1.57
N HIS A 54 -6.05 -6.61 -0.30
CA HIS A 54 -5.04 -6.02 0.59
C HIS A 54 -3.84 -6.96 0.75
N ASP A 55 -4.07 -8.25 1.01
CA ASP A 55 -3.02 -9.25 1.19
C ASP A 55 -2.18 -9.40 -0.09
N LEU A 56 -2.80 -9.42 -1.27
CA LEU A 56 -2.10 -9.43 -2.57
C LEU A 56 -1.31 -8.13 -2.82
N TYR A 57 -1.81 -7.00 -2.35
CA TYR A 57 -1.21 -5.70 -2.56
C TYR A 57 0.03 -5.44 -1.70
N VAL A 58 0.06 -6.00 -0.48
CA VAL A 58 1.09 -5.74 0.53
C VAL A 58 2.50 -6.04 0.03
N GLU A 59 2.70 -7.10 -0.75
CA GLU A 59 4.04 -7.46 -1.23
C GLU A 59 4.58 -6.45 -2.25
N SER A 60 3.74 -5.97 -3.17
CA SER A 60 4.10 -4.89 -4.09
C SER A 60 4.40 -3.59 -3.34
N TYR A 61 3.60 -3.26 -2.33
CA TYR A 61 3.82 -2.10 -1.47
C TYR A 61 5.16 -2.17 -0.73
N LYS A 62 5.50 -3.32 -0.14
CA LYS A 62 6.77 -3.52 0.57
C LYS A 62 7.97 -3.32 -0.35
N ALA A 63 7.95 -3.91 -1.54
CA ALA A 63 9.05 -3.81 -2.50
C ALA A 63 9.32 -2.36 -2.92
N ILE A 64 8.27 -1.58 -3.20
CA ILE A 64 8.42 -0.16 -3.56
C ILE A 64 8.86 0.68 -2.37
N ASN A 65 8.35 0.39 -1.17
CA ASN A 65 8.78 1.11 0.04
C ASN A 65 10.25 0.84 0.37
N GLU A 66 10.74 -0.40 0.22
CA GLU A 66 12.16 -0.75 0.38
C GLU A 66 13.03 -0.02 -0.65
N LEU A 67 12.59 0.03 -1.91
CA LEU A 67 13.26 0.80 -2.95
C LEU A 67 13.36 2.30 -2.59
N ASP A 68 12.29 2.92 -2.10
CA ASP A 68 12.31 4.33 -1.64
C ASP A 68 13.26 4.54 -0.45
N GLN A 69 13.35 3.58 0.50
CA GLN A 69 14.32 3.66 1.60
C GLN A 69 15.77 3.63 1.09
N HIS A 70 16.07 2.78 0.09
CA HIS A 70 17.42 2.76 -0.50
C HIS A 70 17.83 4.10 -1.11
N PHE A 71 16.89 4.91 -1.59
CA PHE A 71 17.20 6.27 -2.08
C PHE A 71 17.41 7.31 -0.96
N LYS A 72 17.05 7.00 0.28
CA LYS A 72 17.18 7.87 1.45
C LYS A 72 18.46 7.59 2.26
N ASP A 73 18.99 6.37 2.17
CA ASP A 73 20.28 5.94 2.71
C ASP A 73 21.49 6.46 1.88
#